data_AF-A0A9W4TVW4-F1
#
_entry.id   AF-A0A9W4TVW4-F1
#
_cell.length_a   1.000
_cell.length_b   1.000
_cell.length_c   1.000
_cell.angle_alpha   90.00
_cell.angle_beta   90.00
_cell.angle_gamma   90.00
#
_symmetry.space_group_name_H-M   'P 1'
#
loop_
_entity.id
_entity.type
_entity.pdbx_description
1 polymer ?
#
loop_
_entity_poly.entity_id
_entity_poly.type
_entity_poly.pdbx_seq_one_letter_code
_entity_poly.pdbx_strand_id
1 'polypeptide(L)'
;MNSNTPIVSTKTNRIVLLYDKPRFYHTIIQLKELRELPDNFVTVIEVNSIDKFIQETSLSPLKYDHFHICIEYTDNFEADLGRFIQFLKSSPKIVQDAGDIAYHIHFQPSKKWADYTKSEIDQYRLLIETLRDVAAEKVVHCSIVNKYDMDTVYITEKDDLAKLGNEIQSDIQYWKNLKILDYGESSIRFLPGVNLPDTLEVLNIGGGYALETLAGFKMPARLKSLLAGQGAVHSIDQIKFPPTLQSLEIEDNKIHFLDFVDFPDSLIHLDVSQNRIEDLREVRFPRNLQYLNVGFNPIDNIRGTKFPETLKRLEVSNLPNESMTGVRFPESLEVLNLQASMTNTRGLKLPSNLRVLILSENGVNSINPLKLPNSLEVLYLNNNNIKTLSKVQFPPKLRELYIGANLITTLKNVIFPPTMEVLDLENDPYHEETDKQILTLKDVILPPNLKVLKLGYHAIKSIEIFDFPQTLRYLSLAYNELRVIRNVRFGNSLKTLDLSGNTDLISLDNSTIPESVTELRVSPQLIPNLPAYIIERANKGRLILKQSVSESNTFIN
;
A
#
# COMPACT_ATOMS: atom_id res chain seq x y z
N MET A 1 -3.44 24.26 -40.80
CA MET A 1 -3.95 25.12 -39.71
C MET A 1 -4.24 24.20 -38.53
N ASN A 2 -3.37 24.24 -37.52
CA ASN A 2 -3.47 23.44 -36.31
C ASN A 2 -4.59 23.99 -35.42
N SER A 3 -5.68 23.26 -35.24
CA SER A 3 -6.62 23.49 -34.15
C SER A 3 -6.17 22.69 -32.93
N ASN A 4 -5.14 23.20 -32.24
CA ASN A 4 -4.88 22.85 -30.85
C ASN A 4 -5.95 23.53 -29.99
N THR A 5 -7.10 22.88 -29.83
CA THR A 5 -8.03 23.21 -28.75
C THR A 5 -7.47 22.53 -27.49
N PRO A 6 -7.07 23.27 -26.45
CA PRO A 6 -6.64 22.66 -25.22
C PRO A 6 -7.86 21.95 -24.61
N ILE A 7 -7.72 20.65 -24.32
CA ILE A 7 -8.66 19.94 -23.46
C ILE A 7 -8.55 20.61 -22.09
N VAL A 8 -9.50 21.50 -21.80
CA VAL A 8 -9.66 22.08 -20.47
C VAL A 8 -10.02 20.92 -19.56
N SER A 9 -9.08 20.47 -18.74
CA SER A 9 -9.38 19.61 -17.60
C SER A 9 -10.44 20.34 -16.77
N THR A 10 -11.68 19.86 -16.83
CA THR A 10 -12.79 20.38 -16.04
C THR A 10 -12.55 19.95 -14.61
N LYS A 11 -12.15 20.89 -13.76
CA LYS A 11 -11.99 20.70 -12.32
C LYS A 11 -13.24 20.01 -11.76
N THR A 12 -13.03 18.87 -11.08
CA THR A 12 -14.12 18.11 -10.45
C THR A 12 -14.33 18.64 -9.03
N ASN A 13 -15.56 19.02 -8.69
CA ASN A 13 -15.92 19.48 -7.35
C ASN A 13 -16.60 18.37 -6.58
N ARG A 14 -16.08 18.05 -5.40
CA ARG A 14 -16.63 17.05 -4.48
C ARG A 14 -16.96 17.67 -3.15
N ILE A 15 -18.12 17.32 -2.65
CA ILE A 15 -18.52 17.58 -1.27
C ILE A 15 -18.54 16.26 -0.52
N VAL A 16 -17.92 16.22 0.64
CA VAL A 16 -17.91 15.07 1.55
C VAL A 16 -18.58 15.51 2.83
N LEU A 17 -19.73 14.93 3.12
CA LEU A 17 -20.34 15.03 4.43
C LEU A 17 -19.79 13.89 5.29
N LEU A 18 -18.95 14.25 6.24
CA LEU A 18 -18.35 13.35 7.18
C LEU A 18 -19.12 13.41 8.50
N TYR A 19 -19.45 12.26 9.05
CA TYR A 19 -20.19 12.20 10.30
C TYR A 19 -19.40 12.79 11.50
N ASP A 20 -18.21 12.27 11.77
CA ASP A 20 -17.27 12.70 12.81
C ASP A 20 -15.84 12.43 12.30
N LYS A 21 -14.81 12.81 13.06
CA LYS A 21 -13.43 12.47 12.74
C LYS A 21 -13.33 10.96 12.45
N PRO A 22 -12.79 10.55 11.29
CA PRO A 22 -12.80 9.15 10.88
C PRO A 22 -12.00 8.31 11.88
N ARG A 23 -12.60 7.22 12.36
CA ARG A 23 -12.03 6.29 13.33
C ARG A 23 -11.61 4.99 12.65
N PHE A 24 -12.32 4.57 11.61
CA PHE A 24 -12.05 3.33 10.91
C PHE A 24 -11.09 3.54 9.75
N TYR A 25 -10.21 2.55 9.55
CA TYR A 25 -9.18 2.58 8.51
C TYR A 25 -9.77 2.80 7.11
N HIS A 26 -10.89 2.13 6.81
CA HIS A 26 -11.58 2.24 5.53
C HIS A 26 -11.94 3.69 5.18
N THR A 27 -12.61 4.42 6.09
CA THR A 27 -12.98 5.82 5.88
C THR A 27 -11.77 6.75 5.77
N ILE A 28 -10.72 6.48 6.56
CA ILE A 28 -9.46 7.24 6.52
C ILE A 28 -8.81 7.13 5.13
N ILE A 29 -8.72 5.91 4.60
CA ILE A 29 -8.16 5.66 3.27
C ILE A 29 -9.04 6.28 2.19
N GLN A 30 -10.37 6.08 2.25
CA GLN A 30 -11.30 6.67 1.29
C GLN A 30 -11.14 8.20 1.18
N LEU A 31 -11.01 8.89 2.32
CA LEU A 31 -10.78 10.34 2.36
C LEU A 31 -9.41 10.74 1.84
N LYS A 32 -8.38 9.94 2.12
CA LYS A 32 -7.03 10.16 1.59
C LYS A 32 -7.04 10.07 0.07
N GLU A 33 -7.60 9.01 -0.48
CA GLU A 33 -7.68 8.78 -1.93
C GLU A 33 -8.45 9.90 -2.64
N LEU A 34 -9.60 10.32 -2.10
CA LEU A 34 -10.38 11.41 -2.68
C LEU A 34 -9.57 12.72 -2.77
N ARG A 35 -8.69 12.99 -1.80
CA ARG A 35 -7.83 14.18 -1.77
C ARG A 35 -6.63 14.08 -2.71
N GLU A 36 -6.20 12.86 -3.03
CA GLU A 36 -5.05 12.59 -3.89
C GLU A 36 -5.44 12.48 -5.39
N LEU A 37 -6.74 12.46 -5.70
CA LEU A 37 -7.23 12.50 -7.09
C LEU A 37 -6.76 13.78 -7.81
N PRO A 38 -6.22 13.68 -9.04
CA PRO A 38 -5.79 14.84 -9.80
C PRO A 38 -6.97 15.74 -10.20
N ASP A 39 -6.72 17.04 -10.29
CA ASP A 39 -7.69 18.06 -10.73
C ASP A 39 -9.03 18.09 -9.96
N ASN A 40 -8.97 17.72 -8.66
CA ASN A 40 -10.14 17.56 -7.80
C ASN A 40 -10.15 18.59 -6.64
N PHE A 41 -11.32 19.17 -6.35
CA PHE A 41 -11.55 20.01 -5.16
C PHE A 41 -12.45 19.26 -4.19
N VAL A 42 -11.95 19.00 -2.98
CA VAL A 42 -12.69 18.26 -1.95
C VAL A 42 -13.04 19.18 -0.79
N THR A 43 -14.33 19.48 -0.62
CA THR A 43 -14.88 20.19 0.53
C THR A 43 -15.40 19.17 1.54
N VAL A 44 -14.81 19.12 2.74
CA VAL A 44 -15.25 18.23 3.82
C VAL A 44 -16.05 19.03 4.84
N ILE A 45 -17.22 18.51 5.20
CA ILE A 45 -18.13 19.11 6.18
C ILE A 45 -18.45 18.06 7.23
N GLU A 46 -18.34 18.42 8.50
CA GLU A 46 -18.74 17.54 9.60
C GLU A 46 -20.25 17.67 9.86
N VAL A 47 -20.96 16.56 10.11
CA VAL A 47 -22.42 16.55 10.36
C VAL A 47 -22.78 17.45 11.54
N ASN A 48 -21.96 17.49 12.59
CA ASN A 48 -22.19 18.37 13.75
C ASN A 48 -22.08 19.88 13.42
N SER A 49 -21.50 20.23 12.28
CA SER A 49 -21.36 21.62 11.80
C SER A 49 -22.30 21.95 10.65
N ILE A 50 -23.25 21.05 10.31
CA ILE A 50 -24.08 21.19 9.10
C ILE A 50 -25.02 22.40 9.15
N ASP A 51 -25.63 22.69 10.30
CA ASP A 51 -26.51 23.85 10.45
C ASP A 51 -25.74 25.16 10.28
N LYS A 52 -24.53 25.24 10.84
CA LYS A 52 -23.63 26.36 10.67
C LYS A 52 -23.24 26.53 9.20
N PHE A 53 -22.91 25.43 8.53
CA PHE A 53 -22.58 25.44 7.11
C PHE A 53 -23.74 25.97 6.25
N ILE A 54 -24.98 25.53 6.51
CA ILE A 54 -26.18 26.00 5.80
C ILE A 54 -26.42 27.50 6.04
N GLN A 55 -26.20 27.99 7.25
CA GLN A 55 -26.39 29.41 7.59
C GLN A 55 -25.31 30.31 6.98
N GLU A 56 -24.05 29.88 7.00
CA GLU A 56 -22.90 30.68 6.56
C GLU A 56 -22.67 30.62 5.04
N THR A 57 -23.19 29.61 4.36
CA THR A 57 -22.98 29.40 2.93
C THR A 57 -24.23 29.74 2.14
N SER A 58 -24.17 30.76 1.28
CA SER A 58 -25.19 30.93 0.24
C SER A 58 -25.02 29.80 -0.78
N LEU A 59 -25.80 28.73 -0.64
CA LEU A 59 -25.71 27.47 -1.42
C LEU A 59 -26.08 27.60 -2.92
N SER A 60 -25.89 28.76 -3.55
CA SER A 60 -26.18 29.02 -4.97
C SER A 60 -24.91 29.13 -5.81
N PRO A 61 -24.85 28.50 -6.99
CA PRO A 61 -24.98 27.08 -7.28
C PRO A 61 -23.57 26.49 -7.37
N LEU A 62 -22.99 26.05 -6.25
CA LEU A 62 -21.83 25.17 -6.32
C LEU A 62 -22.35 23.82 -6.83
N LYS A 63 -22.27 23.61 -8.14
CA LYS A 63 -22.50 22.29 -8.74
C LYS A 63 -21.36 21.39 -8.29
N TYR A 64 -21.68 20.46 -7.39
CA TYR A 64 -20.78 19.39 -7.02
C TYR A 64 -20.99 18.25 -7.99
N ASP A 65 -19.92 17.83 -8.67
CA ASP A 65 -19.95 16.67 -9.56
C ASP A 65 -20.16 15.39 -8.76
N HIS A 66 -19.68 15.35 -7.51
CA HIS A 66 -19.92 14.24 -6.60
C HIS A 66 -20.27 14.69 -5.17
N PHE A 67 -21.24 14.01 -4.57
CA PHE A 67 -21.58 14.14 -3.16
C PHE A 67 -21.33 12.81 -2.43
N HIS A 68 -20.37 12.82 -1.51
CA HIS A 68 -19.98 11.68 -0.68
C HIS A 68 -20.54 11.84 0.72
N ILE A 69 -21.03 10.76 1.30
CA ILE A 69 -21.56 10.70 2.66
C ILE A 69 -20.76 9.62 3.38
N CYS A 70 -20.06 9.96 4.45
CA CYS A 70 -19.26 9.02 5.23
C CYS A 70 -19.81 8.96 6.66
N ILE A 71 -20.37 7.81 7.02
CA ILE A 71 -21.00 7.56 8.31
C ILE A 71 -20.28 6.38 8.97
N GLU A 72 -19.89 6.56 10.22
CA GLU A 72 -19.30 5.51 11.04
C GLU A 72 -20.18 5.29 12.27
N TYR A 73 -20.29 4.05 12.71
CA TYR A 73 -20.96 3.75 13.96
C TYR A 73 -20.23 4.36 15.17
N THR A 74 -20.99 5.01 16.04
CA THR A 74 -20.55 5.55 17.33
C THR A 74 -21.72 5.53 18.32
N ASP A 75 -21.48 5.88 19.59
CA ASP A 75 -22.54 5.96 20.61
C ASP A 75 -23.69 6.92 20.26
N ASN A 76 -23.49 7.87 19.33
CA ASN A 76 -24.52 8.81 18.88
C ASN A 76 -25.16 8.44 17.53
N PHE A 77 -24.80 7.29 16.94
CA PHE A 77 -25.16 6.88 15.57
C PHE A 77 -26.61 7.18 15.17
N GLU A 78 -27.59 6.84 16.02
CA GLU A 78 -29.00 7.11 15.77
C GLU A 78 -29.32 8.61 15.62
N ALA A 79 -28.83 9.43 16.55
CA ALA A 79 -29.05 10.88 16.53
C ALA A 79 -28.45 11.51 15.27
N ASP A 80 -27.32 10.99 14.82
CA ASP A 80 -26.59 11.54 13.68
C ASP A 80 -27.17 11.14 12.34
N LEU A 81 -27.64 9.90 12.22
CA LEU A 81 -28.52 9.53 11.12
C LEU A 81 -29.76 10.44 11.09
N GLY A 82 -30.35 10.74 12.25
CA GLY A 82 -31.46 11.68 12.40
C GLY A 82 -31.16 13.07 11.84
N ARG A 83 -30.02 13.66 12.22
CA ARG A 83 -29.58 14.96 11.70
C ARG A 83 -29.37 14.92 10.19
N PHE A 84 -28.74 13.87 9.68
CA PHE A 84 -28.51 13.73 8.24
C PHE A 84 -29.82 13.57 7.46
N ILE A 85 -30.75 12.75 7.96
CA ILE A 85 -32.09 12.60 7.38
C ILE A 85 -32.82 13.95 7.37
N GLN A 86 -32.75 14.71 8.47
CA GLN A 86 -33.34 16.05 8.54
C GLN A 86 -32.72 17.00 7.51
N PHE A 87 -31.40 16.96 7.34
CA PHE A 87 -30.68 17.73 6.32
C PHE A 87 -31.14 17.38 4.90
N LEU A 88 -31.23 16.10 4.55
CA LEU A 88 -31.70 15.67 3.23
C LEU A 88 -33.12 16.16 2.94
N LYS A 89 -33.99 16.16 3.96
CA LYS A 89 -35.38 16.62 3.87
C LYS A 89 -35.51 18.15 3.81
N SER A 90 -34.70 18.88 4.57
CA SER A 90 -34.76 20.35 4.65
C SER A 90 -34.03 21.04 3.50
N SER A 91 -33.03 20.38 2.91
CA SER A 91 -32.16 20.94 1.88
C SER A 91 -32.11 20.07 0.61
N PRO A 92 -33.26 19.68 0.01
CA PRO A 92 -33.29 18.76 -1.12
C PRO A 92 -32.56 19.30 -2.35
N LYS A 93 -32.40 20.63 -2.45
CA LYS A 93 -31.71 21.28 -3.55
C LYS A 93 -30.22 20.88 -3.65
N ILE A 94 -29.53 20.66 -2.52
CA ILE A 94 -28.13 20.22 -2.52
C ILE A 94 -28.00 18.85 -3.21
N VAL A 95 -28.92 17.95 -2.90
CA VAL A 95 -29.00 16.62 -3.50
C VAL A 95 -29.39 16.70 -4.98
N GLN A 96 -30.33 17.59 -5.33
CA GLN A 96 -30.77 17.82 -6.71
C GLN A 96 -29.70 18.48 -7.59
N ASP A 97 -28.84 19.31 -7.02
CA ASP A 97 -27.76 19.99 -7.75
C ASP A 97 -26.46 19.17 -7.80
N ALA A 98 -26.31 18.16 -6.94
CA ALA A 98 -25.19 17.20 -6.98
C ALA A 98 -25.26 16.29 -8.22
N GLY A 99 -24.11 15.90 -8.76
CA GLY A 99 -24.01 14.87 -9.79
C GLY A 99 -24.19 13.46 -9.21
N ASP A 100 -23.12 12.70 -9.17
CA ASP A 100 -23.09 11.35 -8.64
C ASP A 100 -23.07 11.35 -7.11
N ILE A 101 -23.83 10.46 -6.48
CA ILE A 101 -23.90 10.32 -5.03
C ILE A 101 -23.23 9.01 -4.60
N ALA A 102 -22.40 9.11 -3.59
CA ALA A 102 -21.75 8.00 -2.90
C ALA A 102 -22.08 8.05 -1.42
N TYR A 103 -22.37 6.91 -0.81
CA TYR A 103 -22.43 6.82 0.65
C TYR A 103 -21.62 5.63 1.17
N HIS A 104 -21.01 5.82 2.33
CA HIS A 104 -20.16 4.86 2.99
C HIS A 104 -20.62 4.76 4.44
N ILE A 105 -21.13 3.59 4.82
CA ILE A 105 -21.60 3.30 6.16
C ILE A 105 -20.71 2.20 6.71
N HIS A 106 -19.98 2.53 7.76
CA HIS A 106 -19.14 1.59 8.48
C HIS A 106 -19.79 1.25 9.81
N PHE A 107 -20.31 0.02 9.92
CA PHE A 107 -20.87 -0.50 11.17
C PHE A 107 -19.77 -0.84 12.16
N GLN A 108 -20.13 -1.01 13.43
CA GLN A 108 -19.15 -1.36 14.47
C GLN A 108 -18.71 -2.83 14.30
N PRO A 109 -17.41 -3.11 14.08
CA PRO A 109 -16.94 -4.48 13.81
C PRO A 109 -17.22 -5.47 14.94
N SER A 110 -17.28 -4.99 16.19
CA SER A 110 -17.51 -5.82 17.37
C SER A 110 -18.99 -5.95 17.78
N LYS A 111 -19.92 -5.35 17.02
CA LYS A 111 -21.36 -5.37 17.33
C LYS A 111 -22.10 -6.16 16.27
N LYS A 112 -22.83 -7.19 16.69
CA LYS A 112 -23.58 -8.03 15.77
C LYS A 112 -24.74 -7.28 15.17
N TRP A 113 -25.11 -7.59 13.94
CA TRP A 113 -26.28 -6.96 13.31
C TRP A 113 -27.56 -7.17 14.14
N ALA A 114 -27.70 -8.36 14.75
CA ALA A 114 -28.83 -8.68 15.63
C ALA A 114 -28.83 -7.92 16.97
N ASP A 115 -27.68 -7.38 17.39
CA ASP A 115 -27.52 -6.62 18.64
C ASP A 115 -27.80 -5.12 18.46
N TYR A 116 -27.99 -4.65 17.22
CA TYR A 116 -28.49 -3.30 16.99
C TYR A 116 -29.93 -3.21 17.47
N THR A 117 -30.21 -2.15 18.22
CA THR A 117 -31.55 -1.90 18.73
C THR A 117 -32.50 -1.71 17.55
N LYS A 118 -33.78 -2.02 17.78
CA LYS A 118 -34.81 -1.76 16.78
C LYS A 118 -34.80 -0.30 16.30
N SER A 119 -34.53 0.65 17.20
CA SER A 119 -34.44 2.08 16.87
C SER A 119 -33.30 2.37 15.89
N GLU A 120 -32.10 1.84 16.15
CA GLU A 120 -30.94 2.02 15.25
C GLU A 120 -31.20 1.43 13.86
N ILE A 121 -31.80 0.23 13.81
CA ILE A 121 -32.14 -0.43 12.54
C ILE A 121 -33.22 0.36 11.78
N ASP A 122 -34.27 0.81 12.48
CA ASP A 122 -35.34 1.61 11.87
C ASP A 122 -34.80 2.97 11.36
N GLN A 123 -33.84 3.56 12.07
CA GLN A 123 -33.18 4.79 11.66
C GLN A 123 -32.28 4.59 10.42
N TYR A 124 -31.56 3.47 10.34
CA TYR A 124 -30.83 3.07 9.14
C TYR A 124 -31.77 2.87 7.94
N ARG A 125 -32.90 2.19 8.12
CA ARG A 125 -33.91 2.03 7.06
C ARG A 125 -34.46 3.37 6.61
N LEU A 126 -34.77 4.25 7.55
CA LEU A 126 -35.26 5.60 7.26
C LEU A 126 -34.24 6.42 6.45
N LEU A 127 -32.94 6.22 6.68
CA LEU A 127 -31.89 6.82 5.87
C LEU A 127 -31.97 6.33 4.42
N ILE A 128 -32.00 5.01 4.21
CA ILE A 128 -32.06 4.40 2.87
C ILE A 128 -33.32 4.84 2.13
N GLU A 129 -34.48 4.87 2.80
CA GLU A 129 -35.73 5.37 2.23
C GLU A 129 -35.68 6.85 1.88
N THR A 130 -35.07 7.67 2.75
CA THR A 130 -34.90 9.10 2.47
C THR A 130 -34.00 9.30 1.25
N LEU A 131 -32.86 8.59 1.16
CA LEU A 131 -31.98 8.63 0.00
C LEU A 131 -32.66 8.14 -1.28
N ARG A 132 -33.50 7.09 -1.20
CA ARG A 132 -34.34 6.69 -2.33
C ARG A 132 -35.20 7.86 -2.81
N ASP A 133 -35.87 8.54 -1.90
CA ASP A 133 -36.83 9.60 -2.23
C ASP A 133 -36.16 10.84 -2.83
N VAL A 134 -34.94 11.18 -2.40
CA VAL A 134 -34.25 12.41 -2.86
C VAL A 134 -33.14 12.17 -3.89
N ALA A 135 -32.61 10.95 -4.00
CA ALA A 135 -31.35 10.67 -4.68
C ALA A 135 -31.29 9.34 -5.47
N ALA A 136 -32.36 8.55 -5.57
CA ALA A 136 -32.29 7.18 -6.13
C ALA A 136 -31.54 7.05 -7.47
N GLU A 137 -31.80 7.94 -8.42
CA GLU A 137 -31.18 7.89 -9.76
C GLU A 137 -29.73 8.39 -9.78
N LYS A 138 -29.23 8.96 -8.68
CA LYS A 138 -27.89 9.53 -8.56
C LYS A 138 -26.94 8.68 -7.74
N VAL A 139 -27.43 7.74 -6.95
CA VAL A 139 -26.56 6.84 -6.18
C VAL A 139 -25.84 5.90 -7.14
N VAL A 140 -24.52 6.07 -7.22
CA VAL A 140 -23.63 5.25 -8.07
C VAL A 140 -22.63 4.44 -7.26
N HIS A 141 -22.46 4.73 -5.98
CA HIS A 141 -21.54 4.02 -5.08
C HIS A 141 -22.19 3.87 -3.70
N CYS A 142 -22.24 2.66 -3.18
CA CYS A 142 -22.48 2.44 -1.77
C CYS A 142 -21.44 1.49 -1.15
N SER A 143 -20.91 1.89 0.01
CA SER A 143 -20.13 1.02 0.91
C SER A 143 -20.96 0.73 2.15
N ILE A 144 -21.13 -0.54 2.48
CA ILE A 144 -21.83 -1.06 3.65
C ILE A 144 -20.88 -2.06 4.30
N VAL A 145 -20.02 -1.53 5.14
CA VAL A 145 -18.83 -2.22 5.64
C VAL A 145 -19.08 -2.70 7.07
N ASN A 146 -18.61 -3.90 7.40
CA ASN A 146 -18.72 -4.48 8.75
C ASN A 146 -20.18 -4.66 9.25
N LYS A 147 -21.17 -4.73 8.35
CA LYS A 147 -22.58 -4.86 8.77
C LYS A 147 -22.85 -6.22 9.41
N TYR A 148 -22.25 -7.27 8.85
CA TYR A 148 -22.42 -8.65 9.30
C TYR A 148 -21.15 -9.19 9.94
N ASP A 149 -21.34 -9.89 11.06
CA ASP A 149 -20.28 -10.53 11.85
C ASP A 149 -20.23 -12.06 11.62
N MET A 150 -19.26 -12.73 12.23
CA MET A 150 -19.02 -14.16 12.05
C MET A 150 -20.19 -15.07 12.43
N ASP A 151 -21.18 -14.61 13.19
CA ASP A 151 -22.34 -15.44 13.51
C ASP A 151 -23.22 -15.75 12.29
N THR A 152 -23.18 -14.91 11.25
CA THR A 152 -23.91 -15.17 10.00
C THR A 152 -23.48 -16.48 9.33
N VAL A 153 -22.26 -16.95 9.62
CA VAL A 153 -21.73 -18.22 9.08
C VAL A 153 -22.59 -19.41 9.51
N TYR A 154 -23.22 -19.32 10.69
CA TYR A 154 -24.08 -20.36 11.25
C TYR A 154 -25.52 -20.34 10.70
N ILE A 155 -25.89 -19.32 9.90
CA ILE A 155 -27.20 -19.26 9.26
C ILE A 155 -27.24 -20.35 8.17
N THR A 156 -28.04 -21.38 8.41
CA THR A 156 -28.14 -22.56 7.54
C THR A 156 -29.58 -22.90 7.18
N GLU A 157 -30.55 -22.48 7.99
CA GLU A 157 -31.98 -22.70 7.73
C GLU A 157 -32.46 -21.89 6.53
N LYS A 158 -33.29 -22.52 5.68
CA LYS A 158 -33.74 -21.93 4.41
C LYS A 158 -34.44 -20.59 4.59
N ASP A 159 -35.30 -20.49 5.59
CA ASP A 159 -36.09 -19.28 5.84
C ASP A 159 -35.23 -18.14 6.39
N ASP A 160 -34.23 -18.45 7.21
CA ASP A 160 -33.27 -17.46 7.73
C ASP A 160 -32.31 -16.99 6.63
N LEU A 161 -31.88 -17.88 5.74
CA LEU A 161 -31.11 -17.51 4.54
C LEU A 161 -31.92 -16.60 3.61
N ALA A 162 -33.21 -16.89 3.42
CA ALA A 162 -34.10 -16.02 2.64
C ALA A 162 -34.27 -14.65 3.30
N LYS A 163 -34.36 -14.60 4.64
CA LYS A 163 -34.41 -13.36 5.40
C LYS A 163 -33.12 -12.54 5.25
N LEU A 164 -31.95 -13.18 5.40
CA LEU A 164 -30.65 -12.55 5.18
C LEU A 164 -30.54 -11.99 3.75
N GLY A 165 -30.93 -12.79 2.76
CA GLY A 165 -30.96 -12.39 1.36
C GLY A 165 -31.81 -11.16 1.10
N ASN A 166 -33.03 -11.14 1.64
CA ASN A 166 -33.93 -9.99 1.53
C ASN A 166 -33.37 -8.74 2.24
N GLU A 167 -32.67 -8.92 3.35
CA GLU A 167 -32.04 -7.82 4.07
C GLU A 167 -30.89 -7.20 3.28
N ILE A 168 -29.98 -8.02 2.75
CA ILE A 168 -28.90 -7.56 1.86
C ILE A 168 -29.50 -6.91 0.60
N GLN A 169 -30.53 -7.52 0.01
CA GLN A 169 -31.22 -6.96 -1.15
C GLN A 169 -31.81 -5.58 -0.84
N SER A 170 -32.32 -5.37 0.38
CA SER A 170 -32.95 -4.11 0.78
C SER A 170 -31.99 -2.92 0.81
N ASP A 171 -30.69 -3.20 0.99
CA ASP A 171 -29.64 -2.19 1.00
C ASP A 171 -29.35 -1.61 -0.39
N ILE A 172 -29.63 -2.38 -1.46
CA ILE A 172 -29.24 -2.04 -2.82
C ILE A 172 -30.40 -1.92 -3.82
N GLN A 173 -31.60 -2.38 -3.47
CA GLN A 173 -32.75 -2.51 -4.39
C GLN A 173 -33.18 -1.21 -5.08
N TYR A 174 -32.85 -0.04 -4.51
CA TYR A 174 -33.29 1.26 -5.03
C TYR A 174 -32.31 1.89 -6.03
N TRP A 175 -31.07 1.41 -6.13
CA TRP A 175 -29.98 2.09 -6.83
C TRP A 175 -29.82 1.59 -8.27
N LYS A 176 -30.65 2.10 -9.19
CA LYS A 176 -30.64 1.64 -10.60
C LYS A 176 -29.32 1.92 -11.32
N ASN A 177 -28.61 2.98 -10.93
CA ASN A 177 -27.36 3.41 -11.54
C ASN A 177 -26.13 3.03 -10.71
N LEU A 178 -26.27 2.07 -9.79
CA LEU A 178 -25.17 1.61 -8.95
C LEU A 178 -24.03 1.03 -9.78
N LYS A 179 -22.85 1.62 -9.67
CA LYS A 179 -21.62 1.18 -10.34
C LYS A 179 -20.66 0.50 -9.37
N ILE A 180 -20.63 0.91 -8.12
CA ILE A 180 -19.74 0.38 -7.10
C ILE A 180 -20.56 -0.08 -5.91
N LEU A 181 -20.44 -1.35 -5.57
CA LEU A 181 -20.99 -1.94 -4.36
C LEU A 181 -19.82 -2.48 -3.56
N ASP A 182 -19.65 -1.93 -2.37
CA ASP A 182 -18.66 -2.38 -1.43
C ASP A 182 -19.37 -2.91 -0.18
N TYR A 183 -19.25 -4.21 0.01
CA TYR A 183 -19.78 -4.95 1.14
C TYR A 183 -18.65 -5.53 1.99
N GLY A 184 -17.44 -4.95 1.85
CA GLY A 184 -16.22 -5.44 2.46
C GLY A 184 -16.32 -5.56 3.99
N GLU A 185 -15.47 -6.41 4.56
CA GLU A 185 -15.42 -6.73 6.00
C GLU A 185 -16.74 -7.30 6.56
N SER A 186 -17.78 -7.46 5.75
CA SER A 186 -18.98 -8.16 6.16
C SER A 186 -18.72 -9.65 6.08
N SER A 187 -18.79 -10.32 7.22
CA SER A 187 -18.69 -11.78 7.29
C SER A 187 -19.93 -12.38 6.62
N ILE A 188 -19.86 -12.73 5.34
CA ILE A 188 -20.93 -13.39 4.60
C ILE A 188 -20.36 -14.59 3.83
N ARG A 189 -20.97 -15.77 3.99
CA ARG A 189 -20.51 -17.00 3.32
C ARG A 189 -20.74 -17.00 1.82
N PHE A 190 -21.86 -16.40 1.41
CA PHE A 190 -22.30 -16.20 0.04
C PHE A 190 -23.43 -15.17 0.04
N LEU A 191 -23.93 -14.78 -1.14
CA LEU A 191 -25.09 -13.88 -1.28
C LEU A 191 -26.38 -14.67 -1.57
N PRO A 192 -27.20 -15.02 -0.57
CA PRO A 192 -28.41 -15.83 -0.77
C PRO A 192 -29.50 -15.04 -1.50
N GLY A 193 -29.78 -15.35 -2.77
CA GLY A 193 -30.93 -14.78 -3.50
C GLY A 193 -30.84 -13.27 -3.79
N VAL A 194 -29.66 -12.66 -3.62
CA VAL A 194 -29.42 -11.24 -3.91
C VAL A 194 -29.26 -11.04 -5.41
N ASN A 195 -30.05 -10.13 -5.97
CA ASN A 195 -29.95 -9.71 -7.36
C ASN A 195 -29.12 -8.44 -7.47
N LEU A 196 -27.87 -8.59 -7.90
CA LEU A 196 -26.99 -7.46 -8.17
C LEU A 196 -27.43 -6.71 -9.44
N PRO A 197 -27.33 -5.37 -9.47
CA PRO A 197 -27.72 -4.59 -10.64
C PRO A 197 -26.75 -4.80 -11.81
N ASP A 198 -27.28 -4.87 -13.04
CA ASP A 198 -26.47 -5.07 -14.26
C ASP A 198 -25.55 -3.86 -14.57
N THR A 199 -25.78 -2.72 -13.91
CA THR A 199 -24.96 -1.50 -13.99
C THR A 199 -23.67 -1.59 -13.19
N LEU A 200 -23.52 -2.60 -12.33
CA LEU A 200 -22.38 -2.73 -11.44
C LEU A 200 -21.08 -2.98 -12.21
N GLU A 201 -20.07 -2.17 -11.91
CA GLU A 201 -18.73 -2.23 -12.49
C GLU A 201 -17.69 -2.70 -11.46
N VAL A 202 -17.90 -2.44 -10.17
CA VAL A 202 -17.01 -2.86 -9.08
C VAL A 202 -17.85 -3.52 -7.99
N LEU A 203 -17.44 -4.73 -7.59
CA LEU A 203 -18.00 -5.45 -6.47
C LEU A 203 -16.88 -5.81 -5.50
N ASN A 204 -16.96 -5.28 -4.27
CA ASN A 204 -16.14 -5.75 -3.15
C ASN A 204 -17.01 -6.55 -2.17
N ILE A 205 -16.61 -7.79 -1.94
CA ILE A 205 -17.21 -8.72 -0.97
C ILE A 205 -16.11 -9.45 -0.16
N GLY A 206 -14.90 -8.89 -0.14
CA GLY A 206 -13.75 -9.41 0.60
C GLY A 206 -13.66 -8.92 2.05
N GLY A 207 -12.61 -9.30 2.77
CA GLY A 207 -12.30 -8.83 4.13
C GLY A 207 -13.09 -9.50 5.24
N GLY A 208 -14.24 -10.11 4.93
CA GLY A 208 -15.11 -10.73 5.94
C GLY A 208 -14.67 -12.11 6.45
N TYR A 209 -13.58 -12.69 5.93
CA TYR A 209 -13.04 -14.04 6.27
C TYR A 209 -13.99 -15.24 6.09
N ALA A 210 -15.22 -15.00 5.64
CA ALA A 210 -16.31 -15.98 5.61
C ALA A 210 -16.70 -16.44 4.21
N LEU A 211 -16.38 -15.69 3.14
CA LEU A 211 -16.82 -15.98 1.78
C LEU A 211 -16.32 -17.35 1.32
N GLU A 212 -17.21 -18.35 1.21
CA GLU A 212 -16.83 -19.75 0.96
C GLU A 212 -16.85 -20.13 -0.52
N THR A 213 -17.64 -19.42 -1.33
CA THR A 213 -17.84 -19.76 -2.74
C THR A 213 -18.31 -18.57 -3.55
N LEU A 214 -17.90 -18.53 -4.83
CA LEU A 214 -18.47 -17.66 -5.86
C LEU A 214 -19.46 -18.40 -6.77
N ALA A 215 -19.70 -19.69 -6.52
CA ALA A 215 -20.62 -20.49 -7.31
C ALA A 215 -22.07 -20.02 -7.10
N GLY A 216 -22.84 -19.97 -8.18
CA GLY A 216 -24.23 -19.51 -8.14
C GLY A 216 -24.40 -17.99 -8.11
N PHE A 217 -23.31 -17.23 -8.03
CA PHE A 217 -23.36 -15.78 -8.20
C PHE A 217 -23.63 -15.45 -9.66
N LYS A 218 -24.77 -14.82 -9.93
CA LYS A 218 -25.02 -14.20 -11.23
C LYS A 218 -24.21 -12.91 -11.31
N MET A 219 -22.97 -13.02 -11.76
CA MET A 219 -22.08 -11.86 -11.89
C MET A 219 -22.67 -10.83 -12.87
N PRO A 220 -22.68 -9.53 -12.52
CA PRO A 220 -23.15 -8.47 -13.41
C PRO A 220 -22.39 -8.43 -14.72
N ALA A 221 -23.10 -8.24 -15.84
CA ALA A 221 -22.50 -8.30 -17.18
C ALA A 221 -21.52 -7.16 -17.48
N ARG A 222 -21.51 -6.08 -16.67
CA ARG A 222 -20.62 -4.93 -16.79
C ARG A 222 -19.49 -4.92 -15.76
N LEU A 223 -19.39 -5.96 -14.93
CA LEU A 223 -18.41 -6.03 -13.85
C LEU A 223 -16.99 -5.96 -14.45
N LYS A 224 -16.20 -5.01 -13.95
CA LYS A 224 -14.80 -4.76 -14.33
C LYS A 224 -13.85 -5.15 -13.21
N SER A 225 -14.26 -5.03 -11.95
CA SER A 225 -13.42 -5.37 -10.80
C SER A 225 -14.21 -6.21 -9.80
N LEU A 226 -13.62 -7.32 -9.39
CA LEU A 226 -14.12 -8.15 -8.30
C LEU A 226 -13.05 -8.26 -7.23
N LEU A 227 -13.36 -7.75 -6.04
CA LEU A 227 -12.56 -7.90 -4.84
C LEU A 227 -13.25 -8.90 -3.92
N ALA A 228 -12.62 -10.05 -3.72
CA ALA A 228 -13.14 -11.18 -2.97
C ALA A 228 -12.03 -11.81 -2.11
N GLY A 229 -11.00 -11.02 -1.77
CA GLY A 229 -9.89 -11.43 -0.93
C GLY A 229 -10.26 -11.61 0.54
N GLN A 230 -9.35 -12.19 1.33
CA GLN A 230 -9.50 -12.42 2.77
C GLN A 230 -10.80 -13.17 3.09
N GLY A 231 -10.95 -14.34 2.48
CA GLY A 231 -12.15 -15.16 2.53
C GLY A 231 -11.87 -16.61 2.88
N ALA A 232 -12.77 -17.49 2.47
CA ALA A 232 -12.69 -18.94 2.65
C ALA A 232 -12.98 -19.68 1.33
N VAL A 233 -12.75 -19.05 0.17
CA VAL A 233 -13.05 -19.63 -1.14
C VAL A 233 -12.08 -20.78 -1.41
N HIS A 234 -12.62 -21.98 -1.64
CA HIS A 234 -11.81 -23.19 -1.85
C HIS A 234 -11.49 -23.47 -3.33
N SER A 235 -12.31 -22.96 -4.26
CA SER A 235 -12.12 -23.12 -5.70
C SER A 235 -12.87 -22.03 -6.46
N ILE A 236 -12.31 -21.66 -7.60
CA ILE A 236 -12.93 -20.80 -8.63
C ILE A 236 -13.06 -21.53 -9.98
N ASP A 237 -12.94 -22.85 -9.98
CA ASP A 237 -13.14 -23.66 -11.18
C ASP A 237 -14.59 -23.53 -11.67
N GLN A 238 -14.75 -23.52 -13.00
CA GLN A 238 -16.06 -23.43 -13.66
C GLN A 238 -16.89 -22.18 -13.33
N ILE A 239 -16.33 -21.21 -12.60
CA ILE A 239 -16.95 -19.90 -12.41
C ILE A 239 -16.93 -19.16 -13.74
N LYS A 240 -18.11 -18.70 -14.17
CA LYS A 240 -18.27 -17.91 -15.39
C LYS A 240 -18.07 -16.43 -15.07
N PHE A 241 -16.84 -15.98 -15.17
CA PHE A 241 -16.53 -14.56 -15.08
C PHE A 241 -17.07 -13.79 -16.30
N PRO A 242 -17.55 -12.54 -16.13
CA PRO A 242 -18.02 -11.76 -17.26
C PRO A 242 -16.85 -11.34 -18.18
N PRO A 243 -17.07 -11.23 -19.50
CA PRO A 243 -16.02 -10.87 -20.47
C PRO A 243 -15.57 -9.41 -20.36
N THR A 244 -16.12 -8.65 -19.41
CA THR A 244 -15.73 -7.28 -19.09
C THR A 244 -14.77 -7.20 -17.90
N LEU A 245 -14.53 -8.31 -17.18
CA LEU A 245 -13.73 -8.32 -15.97
C LEU A 245 -12.26 -8.01 -16.29
N GLN A 246 -11.72 -6.98 -15.65
CA GLN A 246 -10.37 -6.47 -15.85
C GLN A 246 -9.47 -6.69 -14.63
N SER A 247 -10.02 -6.65 -13.42
CA SER A 247 -9.35 -6.98 -12.17
C SER A 247 -10.08 -8.08 -11.42
N LEU A 248 -9.33 -9.08 -10.98
CA LEU A 248 -9.78 -10.12 -10.06
C LEU A 248 -8.78 -10.22 -8.90
N GLU A 249 -9.25 -9.86 -7.71
CA GLU A 249 -8.49 -9.88 -6.47
C GLU A 249 -9.15 -10.90 -5.53
N ILE A 250 -8.48 -12.03 -5.30
CA ILE A 250 -8.96 -13.14 -4.48
C ILE A 250 -7.83 -13.70 -3.60
N GLU A 251 -6.97 -12.80 -3.15
CA GLU A 251 -5.90 -13.08 -2.20
C GLU A 251 -6.42 -13.58 -0.86
N ASP A 252 -5.57 -14.23 -0.05
CA ASP A 252 -5.91 -14.70 1.31
C ASP A 252 -7.22 -15.52 1.35
N ASN A 253 -7.22 -16.61 0.58
CA ASN A 253 -8.32 -17.55 0.46
C ASN A 253 -7.79 -19.00 0.61
N LYS A 254 -8.56 -20.01 0.21
CA LYS A 254 -8.21 -21.44 0.33
C LYS A 254 -8.12 -22.13 -1.02
N ILE A 255 -7.80 -21.40 -2.09
CA ILE A 255 -7.76 -21.94 -3.46
C ILE A 255 -6.54 -22.83 -3.62
N HIS A 256 -6.76 -24.08 -4.08
CA HIS A 256 -5.70 -25.07 -4.28
C HIS A 256 -5.23 -25.19 -5.74
N PHE A 257 -6.11 -24.94 -6.71
CA PHE A 257 -5.85 -25.18 -8.12
C PHE A 257 -6.44 -24.07 -8.99
N LEU A 258 -5.83 -23.85 -10.16
CA LEU A 258 -6.28 -22.90 -11.19
C LEU A 258 -6.42 -23.56 -12.59
N ASP A 259 -6.36 -24.89 -12.67
CA ASP A 259 -6.25 -25.62 -13.94
C ASP A 259 -7.53 -25.57 -14.80
N PHE A 260 -8.69 -25.34 -14.16
CA PHE A 260 -10.00 -25.33 -14.82
C PHE A 260 -10.73 -23.99 -14.71
N VAL A 261 -9.96 -22.92 -14.54
CA VAL A 261 -10.48 -21.55 -14.52
C VAL A 261 -10.51 -20.98 -15.94
N ASP A 262 -11.69 -20.56 -16.38
CA ASP A 262 -11.85 -19.84 -17.65
C ASP A 262 -11.72 -18.33 -17.41
N PHE A 263 -10.47 -17.86 -17.31
CA PHE A 263 -10.20 -16.44 -17.14
C PHE A 263 -10.62 -15.65 -18.40
N PRO A 264 -11.33 -14.52 -18.26
CA PRO A 264 -11.75 -13.74 -19.41
C PRO A 264 -10.55 -13.03 -20.06
N ASP A 265 -10.55 -12.94 -21.39
CA ASP A 265 -9.51 -12.28 -22.19
C ASP A 265 -9.30 -10.80 -21.83
N SER A 266 -10.29 -10.16 -21.19
CA SER A 266 -10.25 -8.78 -20.72
C SER A 266 -9.43 -8.59 -19.45
N LEU A 267 -9.05 -9.66 -18.76
CA LEU A 267 -8.37 -9.60 -17.47
C LEU A 267 -6.94 -9.05 -17.64
N ILE A 268 -6.64 -8.00 -16.87
CA ILE A 268 -5.37 -7.27 -16.90
C ILE A 268 -4.64 -7.42 -15.55
N HIS A 269 -5.39 -7.58 -14.47
CA HIS A 269 -4.90 -7.71 -13.10
C HIS A 269 -5.46 -8.97 -12.46
N LEU A 270 -4.58 -9.83 -11.94
CA LEU A 270 -4.95 -11.02 -11.19
C LEU A 270 -4.10 -11.12 -9.92
N ASP A 271 -4.76 -11.06 -8.77
CA ASP A 271 -4.16 -11.37 -7.48
C ASP A 271 -4.79 -12.64 -6.89
N VAL A 272 -3.97 -13.67 -6.76
CA VAL A 272 -4.28 -14.96 -6.13
C VAL A 272 -3.25 -15.29 -5.04
N SER A 273 -2.60 -14.26 -4.49
CA SER A 273 -1.60 -14.44 -3.43
C SER A 273 -2.21 -14.98 -2.14
N GLN A 274 -1.40 -15.50 -1.23
CA GLN A 274 -1.86 -16.02 0.07
C GLN A 274 -2.96 -17.08 -0.06
N ASN A 275 -2.85 -17.95 -1.06
CA ASN A 275 -3.75 -19.09 -1.24
C ASN A 275 -2.98 -20.40 -0.96
N ARG A 276 -3.49 -21.52 -1.47
CA ARG A 276 -2.90 -22.86 -1.30
C ARG A 276 -2.51 -23.48 -2.65
N ILE A 277 -2.18 -22.63 -3.62
CA ILE A 277 -1.83 -23.06 -4.97
C ILE A 277 -0.47 -23.74 -4.95
N GLU A 278 -0.39 -24.97 -5.44
CA GLU A 278 0.84 -25.78 -5.44
C GLU A 278 1.54 -25.79 -6.81
N ASP A 279 0.80 -25.56 -7.90
CA ASP A 279 1.30 -25.69 -9.27
C ASP A 279 0.69 -24.63 -10.20
N LEU A 280 1.51 -24.15 -11.15
CA LEU A 280 1.13 -23.19 -12.19
C LEU A 280 1.39 -23.71 -13.62
N ARG A 281 1.85 -24.95 -13.81
CA ARG A 281 2.30 -25.47 -15.12
C ARG A 281 1.19 -25.54 -16.16
N GLU A 282 -0.01 -25.96 -15.75
CA GLU A 282 -1.16 -26.15 -16.64
C GLU A 282 -2.14 -24.97 -16.65
N VAL A 283 -1.85 -23.93 -15.87
CA VAL A 283 -2.70 -22.73 -15.77
C VAL A 283 -2.67 -21.95 -17.08
N ARG A 284 -3.86 -21.66 -17.60
CA ARG A 284 -4.05 -20.87 -18.82
C ARG A 284 -4.29 -19.41 -18.46
N PHE A 285 -3.22 -18.68 -18.23
CA PHE A 285 -3.31 -17.24 -17.98
C PHE A 285 -3.87 -16.48 -19.20
N PRO A 286 -4.68 -15.43 -18.97
CA PRO A 286 -5.23 -14.63 -20.06
C PRO A 286 -4.14 -13.85 -20.79
N ARG A 287 -4.28 -13.74 -22.11
CA ARG A 287 -3.24 -13.20 -23.01
C ARG A 287 -2.92 -11.72 -22.84
N ASN A 288 -3.80 -10.96 -22.18
CA ASN A 288 -3.66 -9.52 -21.96
C ASN A 288 -3.26 -9.18 -20.52
N LEU A 289 -2.97 -10.18 -19.69
CA LEU A 289 -2.61 -9.98 -18.29
C LEU A 289 -1.32 -9.16 -18.19
N GLN A 290 -1.34 -8.10 -17.37
CA GLN A 290 -0.21 -7.22 -17.14
C GLN A 290 0.33 -7.30 -15.72
N TYR A 291 -0.52 -7.67 -14.75
CA TYR A 291 -0.16 -7.88 -13.36
C TYR A 291 -0.60 -9.28 -12.92
N LEU A 292 0.34 -10.03 -12.33
CA LEU A 292 0.07 -11.32 -11.71
C LEU A 292 0.74 -11.37 -10.34
N ASN A 293 -0.04 -11.66 -9.31
CA ASN A 293 0.46 -11.96 -7.98
C ASN A 293 0.04 -13.36 -7.54
N VAL A 294 1.04 -14.19 -7.29
CA VAL A 294 0.90 -15.57 -6.80
C VAL A 294 1.74 -15.78 -5.53
N GLY A 295 2.24 -14.70 -4.92
CA GLY A 295 3.09 -14.79 -3.73
C GLY A 295 2.39 -15.47 -2.56
N PHE A 296 3.16 -15.95 -1.59
CA PHE A 296 2.66 -16.63 -0.40
C PHE A 296 1.75 -17.84 -0.70
N ASN A 297 2.04 -18.55 -1.79
CA ASN A 297 1.43 -19.84 -2.08
C ASN A 297 2.49 -20.94 -1.92
N PRO A 298 2.11 -22.17 -1.56
CA PRO A 298 3.02 -23.31 -1.47
C PRO A 298 3.43 -23.84 -2.86
N ILE A 299 3.79 -22.96 -3.81
CA ILE A 299 4.18 -23.35 -5.17
C ILE A 299 5.59 -23.93 -5.12
N ASP A 300 5.71 -25.23 -5.35
CA ASP A 300 6.99 -25.95 -5.29
C ASP A 300 8.05 -25.33 -6.22
N ASN A 301 7.66 -25.02 -7.45
CA ASN A 301 8.47 -24.27 -8.40
C ASN A 301 7.62 -23.74 -9.56
N ILE A 302 8.08 -22.64 -10.16
CA ILE A 302 7.44 -22.00 -11.33
C ILE A 302 8.06 -22.43 -12.66
N ARG A 303 8.77 -23.56 -12.68
CA ARG A 303 9.42 -24.04 -13.91
C ARG A 303 8.37 -24.66 -14.84
N GLY A 304 8.33 -24.18 -16.07
CA GLY A 304 7.38 -24.66 -17.08
C GLY A 304 6.08 -23.87 -17.12
N THR A 305 5.85 -22.98 -16.15
CA THR A 305 4.74 -22.01 -16.19
C THR A 305 4.83 -21.16 -17.45
N LYS A 306 3.70 -21.02 -18.13
CA LYS A 306 3.55 -20.22 -19.35
C LYS A 306 3.00 -18.85 -18.98
N PHE A 307 3.89 -17.95 -18.56
CA PHE A 307 3.51 -16.56 -18.29
C PHE A 307 3.12 -15.85 -19.61
N PRO A 308 2.13 -14.95 -19.58
CA PRO A 308 1.73 -14.20 -20.77
C PRO A 308 2.81 -13.17 -21.17
N GLU A 309 3.04 -13.01 -22.48
CA GLU A 309 4.05 -12.08 -23.04
C GLU A 309 3.69 -10.60 -22.88
N THR A 310 2.52 -10.28 -22.33
CA THR A 310 2.10 -8.91 -21.97
C THR A 310 2.41 -8.56 -20.52
N LEU A 311 2.89 -9.51 -19.72
CA LEU A 311 3.05 -9.34 -18.29
C LEU A 311 4.14 -8.31 -17.98
N LYS A 312 3.78 -7.27 -17.21
CA LYS A 312 4.68 -6.18 -16.82
C LYS A 312 5.14 -6.32 -15.38
N ARG A 313 4.31 -6.89 -14.51
CA ARG A 313 4.62 -7.11 -13.09
C ARG A 313 4.28 -8.52 -12.68
N LEU A 314 5.26 -9.18 -12.08
CA LEU A 314 5.13 -10.53 -11.53
C LEU A 314 5.58 -10.53 -10.06
N GLU A 315 4.64 -10.84 -9.18
CA GLU A 315 4.87 -11.06 -7.76
C GLU A 315 4.85 -12.56 -7.47
N VAL A 316 6.02 -13.12 -7.17
CA VAL A 316 6.23 -14.54 -6.84
C VAL A 316 7.05 -14.63 -5.56
N SER A 317 6.64 -13.86 -4.54
CA SER A 317 7.32 -13.78 -3.23
C SER A 317 6.90 -14.92 -2.30
N ASN A 318 7.73 -15.26 -1.30
CA ASN A 318 7.46 -16.27 -0.28
C ASN A 318 7.02 -17.63 -0.87
N LEU A 319 7.75 -18.11 -1.88
CA LEU A 319 7.56 -19.45 -2.43
C LEU A 319 8.60 -20.40 -1.81
N PRO A 320 8.24 -21.65 -1.45
CA PRO A 320 9.18 -22.64 -0.90
C PRO A 320 10.21 -23.17 -1.94
N ASN A 321 10.36 -22.48 -3.07
CA ASN A 321 11.17 -22.95 -4.19
C ASN A 321 12.67 -22.91 -3.87
N GLU A 322 13.37 -24.02 -4.12
CA GLU A 322 14.81 -24.09 -3.92
C GLU A 322 15.61 -23.35 -5.02
N SER A 323 15.12 -23.32 -6.27
CA SER A 323 15.89 -22.80 -7.42
C SER A 323 15.05 -22.23 -8.56
N MET A 324 15.53 -21.12 -9.15
CA MET A 324 14.95 -20.50 -10.35
C MET A 324 15.54 -21.02 -11.67
N THR A 325 16.27 -22.13 -11.65
CA THR A 325 16.93 -22.67 -12.84
C THR A 325 15.90 -23.14 -13.88
N GLY A 326 16.00 -22.61 -15.10
CA GLY A 326 15.15 -23.03 -16.22
C GLY A 326 13.77 -22.36 -16.27
N VAL A 327 13.48 -21.47 -15.32
CA VAL A 327 12.31 -20.56 -15.38
C VAL A 327 12.51 -19.59 -16.55
N ARG A 328 11.43 -19.33 -17.29
CA ARG A 328 11.41 -18.37 -18.40
C ARG A 328 10.44 -17.25 -18.05
N PHE A 329 10.97 -16.06 -17.84
CA PHE A 329 10.16 -14.85 -17.66
C PHE A 329 9.92 -14.19 -19.03
N PRO A 330 8.78 -13.53 -19.23
CA PRO A 330 8.49 -12.80 -20.47
C PRO A 330 9.39 -11.55 -20.58
N GLU A 331 9.79 -11.19 -21.80
CA GLU A 331 10.68 -10.03 -22.03
C GLU A 331 9.98 -8.68 -21.78
N SER A 332 8.64 -8.66 -21.69
CA SER A 332 7.85 -7.48 -21.34
C SER A 332 7.96 -7.07 -19.86
N LEU A 333 8.54 -7.93 -19.02
CA LEU A 333 8.50 -7.75 -17.57
C LEU A 333 9.36 -6.55 -17.12
N GLU A 334 8.73 -5.62 -16.40
CA GLU A 334 9.35 -4.42 -15.85
C GLU A 334 9.62 -4.55 -14.34
N VAL A 335 8.77 -5.29 -13.62
CA VAL A 335 8.87 -5.51 -12.17
C VAL A 335 8.82 -7.00 -11.87
N LEU A 336 9.82 -7.50 -11.16
CA LEU A 336 9.91 -8.89 -10.72
C LEU A 336 10.22 -8.94 -9.23
N ASN A 337 9.30 -9.51 -8.46
CA ASN A 337 9.51 -9.78 -7.05
C ASN A 337 9.70 -11.27 -6.80
N LEU A 338 10.88 -11.64 -6.34
CA LEU A 338 11.30 -12.99 -5.95
C LEU A 338 11.72 -13.02 -4.47
N GLN A 339 11.22 -12.12 -3.63
CA GLN A 339 11.56 -12.08 -2.20
C GLN A 339 11.26 -13.43 -1.53
N ALA A 340 12.16 -13.94 -0.69
CA ALA A 340 11.97 -15.18 0.06
C ALA A 340 11.47 -16.37 -0.80
N SER A 341 11.97 -16.50 -2.02
CA SER A 341 11.46 -17.45 -3.02
C SER A 341 12.53 -18.35 -3.64
N MET A 342 13.77 -18.24 -3.17
CA MET A 342 14.88 -19.04 -3.67
C MET A 342 16.02 -19.06 -2.66
N THR A 343 16.82 -20.13 -2.66
CA THR A 343 18.01 -20.24 -1.79
C THR A 343 19.33 -19.95 -2.53
N ASN A 344 19.28 -19.82 -3.86
CA ASN A 344 20.45 -19.60 -4.71
C ASN A 344 20.07 -19.00 -6.08
N THR A 345 20.84 -17.99 -6.53
CA THR A 345 20.64 -17.25 -7.79
C THR A 345 21.23 -17.89 -9.05
N ARG A 346 21.99 -18.98 -8.93
CA ARG A 346 22.58 -19.69 -10.08
C ARG A 346 21.47 -20.19 -11.00
N GLY A 347 21.61 -19.89 -12.30
CA GLY A 347 20.65 -20.30 -13.33
C GLY A 347 19.46 -19.35 -13.50
N LEU A 348 19.29 -18.36 -12.62
CA LEU A 348 18.29 -17.30 -12.78
C LEU A 348 18.63 -16.47 -14.03
N LYS A 349 17.69 -16.44 -14.98
CA LYS A 349 17.77 -15.61 -16.18
C LYS A 349 16.78 -14.46 -16.04
N LEU A 350 17.29 -13.23 -15.99
CA LEU A 350 16.47 -12.03 -15.86
C LEU A 350 16.11 -11.48 -17.25
N PRO A 351 14.87 -11.00 -17.45
CA PRO A 351 14.46 -10.39 -18.72
C PRO A 351 15.16 -9.03 -18.95
N SER A 352 15.29 -8.66 -20.21
CA SER A 352 16.15 -7.52 -20.62
C SER A 352 15.55 -6.14 -20.37
N ASN A 353 14.22 -6.04 -20.19
CA ASN A 353 13.50 -4.78 -19.92
C ASN A 353 13.24 -4.54 -18.42
N LEU A 354 13.75 -5.41 -17.54
CA LEU A 354 13.46 -5.33 -16.11
C LEU A 354 13.99 -4.03 -15.50
N ARG A 355 13.12 -3.29 -14.80
CA ARG A 355 13.43 -2.00 -14.15
C ARG A 355 13.54 -2.13 -12.64
N VAL A 356 12.72 -2.99 -12.03
CA VAL A 356 12.71 -3.24 -10.59
C VAL A 356 12.88 -4.74 -10.34
N LEU A 357 13.86 -5.08 -9.50
CA LEU A 357 14.13 -6.45 -9.07
C LEU A 357 14.17 -6.52 -7.55
N ILE A 358 13.33 -7.38 -6.98
CA ILE A 358 13.30 -7.64 -5.54
C ILE A 358 13.81 -9.06 -5.28
N LEU A 359 14.95 -9.14 -4.59
CA LEU A 359 15.63 -10.38 -4.20
C LEU A 359 15.91 -10.43 -2.69
N SER A 360 15.18 -9.66 -1.89
CA SER A 360 15.31 -9.66 -0.43
C SER A 360 15.02 -11.05 0.17
N GLU A 361 15.60 -11.36 1.33
CA GLU A 361 15.26 -12.55 2.13
C GLU A 361 15.49 -13.91 1.43
N ASN A 362 16.45 -13.99 0.49
CA ASN A 362 16.72 -15.20 -0.31
C ASN A 362 18.01 -15.93 0.12
N GLY A 363 18.65 -15.51 1.20
CA GLY A 363 19.94 -16.06 1.64
C GLY A 363 21.08 -15.93 0.61
N VAL A 364 20.97 -14.99 -0.33
CA VAL A 364 21.92 -14.78 -1.43
C VAL A 364 23.31 -14.47 -0.87
N ASN A 365 24.30 -15.31 -1.16
CA ASN A 365 25.66 -15.15 -0.65
C ASN A 365 26.53 -14.18 -1.47
N SER A 366 26.17 -13.97 -2.74
CA SER A 366 26.87 -13.06 -3.64
C SER A 366 25.96 -12.63 -4.79
N ILE A 367 26.14 -11.38 -5.24
CA ILE A 367 25.52 -10.88 -6.47
C ILE A 367 26.16 -11.58 -7.68
N ASN A 368 27.46 -11.90 -7.63
CA ASN A 368 28.10 -12.66 -8.71
C ASN A 368 27.75 -14.15 -8.58
N PRO A 369 27.29 -14.84 -9.65
CA PRO A 369 27.38 -14.51 -11.07
C PRO A 369 26.08 -13.99 -11.73
N LEU A 370 25.15 -13.40 -10.97
CA LEU A 370 23.88 -12.89 -11.52
C LEU A 370 24.14 -11.80 -12.57
N LYS A 371 23.65 -12.03 -13.79
CA LYS A 371 23.71 -11.03 -14.86
C LYS A 371 22.54 -10.07 -14.72
N LEU A 372 22.79 -8.94 -14.06
CA LEU A 372 21.81 -7.87 -13.91
C LEU A 372 21.58 -7.17 -15.27
N PRO A 373 20.33 -6.93 -15.70
CA PRO A 373 20.05 -6.28 -16.98
C PRO A 373 20.39 -4.78 -16.94
N ASN A 374 20.82 -4.22 -18.07
CA ASN A 374 21.21 -2.80 -18.18
C ASN A 374 20.04 -1.82 -17.98
N SER A 375 18.80 -2.29 -18.09
CA SER A 375 17.57 -1.54 -17.83
C SER A 375 17.28 -1.31 -16.35
N LEU A 376 17.94 -2.05 -15.44
CA LEU A 376 17.59 -2.07 -14.03
C LEU A 376 17.84 -0.71 -13.37
N GLU A 377 16.81 -0.19 -12.69
CA GLU A 377 16.80 1.10 -12.00
C GLU A 377 16.78 0.94 -10.49
N VAL A 378 16.11 -0.10 -9.98
CA VAL A 378 15.94 -0.36 -8.54
C VAL A 378 16.25 -1.82 -8.22
N LEU A 379 17.10 -2.05 -7.23
CA LEU A 379 17.50 -3.39 -6.77
C LEU A 379 17.37 -3.50 -5.26
N TYR A 380 16.55 -4.46 -4.82
CA TYR A 380 16.42 -4.83 -3.41
C TYR A 380 17.12 -6.18 -3.15
N LEU A 381 18.02 -6.16 -2.19
CA LEU A 381 18.85 -7.27 -1.73
C LEU A 381 18.93 -7.31 -0.19
N ASN A 382 18.02 -6.64 0.52
CA ASN A 382 18.01 -6.62 1.97
C ASN A 382 17.88 -8.04 2.55
N ASN A 383 18.36 -8.26 3.77
CA ASN A 383 18.21 -9.54 4.48
C ASN A 383 18.74 -10.73 3.66
N ASN A 384 20.01 -10.63 3.25
CA ASN A 384 20.70 -11.69 2.52
C ASN A 384 22.06 -12.00 3.19
N ASN A 385 22.82 -12.92 2.61
CA ASN A 385 24.13 -13.33 3.13
C ASN A 385 25.29 -12.74 2.33
N ILE A 386 25.11 -11.57 1.69
CA ILE A 386 26.11 -10.99 0.78
C ILE A 386 27.31 -10.52 1.60
N LYS A 387 28.48 -11.08 1.30
CA LYS A 387 29.72 -10.78 2.05
C LYS A 387 30.56 -9.67 1.45
N THR A 388 30.41 -9.43 0.15
CA THR A 388 31.24 -8.46 -0.58
C THR A 388 30.55 -7.98 -1.85
N LEU A 389 30.82 -6.72 -2.19
CA LEU A 389 30.44 -6.09 -3.47
C LEU A 389 31.63 -5.96 -4.42
N SER A 390 32.77 -6.56 -4.09
CA SER A 390 33.96 -6.53 -4.95
C SER A 390 33.66 -7.17 -6.30
N LYS A 391 34.06 -6.48 -7.39
CA LYS A 391 33.88 -6.92 -8.79
C LYS A 391 32.42 -7.06 -9.24
N VAL A 392 31.46 -6.56 -8.48
CA VAL A 392 30.07 -6.50 -8.96
C VAL A 392 29.99 -5.47 -10.08
N GLN A 393 29.42 -5.87 -11.22
CA GLN A 393 29.12 -4.99 -12.33
C GLN A 393 27.69 -4.48 -12.18
N PHE A 394 27.54 -3.32 -11.57
CA PHE A 394 26.23 -2.70 -11.42
C PHE A 394 25.72 -2.15 -12.77
N PRO A 395 24.41 -2.26 -13.05
CA PRO A 395 23.81 -1.69 -14.25
C PRO A 395 24.01 -0.16 -14.35
N PRO A 396 24.23 0.38 -15.57
CA PRO A 396 24.51 1.80 -15.76
C PRO A 396 23.32 2.72 -15.49
N LYS A 397 22.09 2.18 -15.41
CA LYS A 397 20.86 2.90 -15.08
C LYS A 397 20.45 2.76 -13.61
N LEU A 398 21.20 2.01 -12.80
CA LEU A 398 20.81 1.75 -11.42
C LEU A 398 20.80 3.06 -10.62
N ARG A 399 19.66 3.37 -10.02
CA ARG A 399 19.42 4.57 -9.21
C ARG A 399 19.30 4.24 -7.73
N GLU A 400 18.75 3.09 -7.39
CA GLU A 400 18.46 2.73 -6.00
C GLU A 400 18.97 1.32 -5.69
N LEU A 401 19.77 1.21 -4.64
CA LEU A 401 20.27 -0.06 -4.12
C LEU A 401 19.96 -0.16 -2.63
N TYR A 402 19.15 -1.15 -2.28
CA TYR A 402 18.83 -1.52 -0.92
C TYR A 402 19.48 -2.86 -0.61
N ILE A 403 20.44 -2.88 0.30
CA ILE A 403 21.26 -4.05 0.63
C ILE A 403 21.60 -4.10 2.13
N GLY A 404 20.73 -3.52 2.95
CA GLY A 404 20.79 -3.61 4.39
C GLY A 404 20.69 -5.04 4.91
N ALA A 405 21.06 -5.26 6.17
CA ALA A 405 21.02 -6.58 6.82
C ALA A 405 21.70 -7.66 5.96
N ASN A 406 22.98 -7.44 5.65
CA ASN A 406 23.85 -8.36 4.93
C ASN A 406 25.17 -8.52 5.70
N LEU A 407 26.07 -9.37 5.22
CA LEU A 407 27.36 -9.67 5.87
C LEU A 407 28.52 -8.83 5.29
N ILE A 408 28.24 -7.62 4.81
CA ILE A 408 29.21 -6.73 4.14
C ILE A 408 30.07 -6.05 5.19
N THR A 409 31.39 -6.25 5.13
CA THR A 409 32.34 -5.66 6.09
C THR A 409 33.11 -4.46 5.55
N THR A 410 33.07 -4.22 4.24
CA THR A 410 33.79 -3.12 3.59
C THR A 410 33.17 -2.73 2.25
N LEU A 411 33.23 -1.43 1.93
CA LEU A 411 32.90 -0.86 0.63
C LEU A 411 34.14 -0.45 -0.18
N LYS A 412 35.34 -0.84 0.27
CA LYS A 412 36.58 -0.52 -0.42
C LYS A 412 36.60 -1.16 -1.82
N ASN A 413 37.05 -0.39 -2.81
CA ASN A 413 37.13 -0.80 -4.23
C ASN A 413 35.77 -1.17 -4.88
N VAL A 414 34.65 -0.73 -4.30
CA VAL A 414 33.34 -0.88 -4.94
C VAL A 414 33.16 0.26 -5.94
N ILE A 415 32.74 -0.08 -7.17
CA ILE A 415 32.49 0.89 -8.23
C ILE A 415 30.98 1.01 -8.38
N PHE A 416 30.41 2.06 -7.79
CA PHE A 416 29.00 2.39 -7.94
C PHE A 416 28.75 3.18 -9.25
N PRO A 417 27.61 2.98 -9.93
CA PRO A 417 27.29 3.76 -11.12
C PRO A 417 26.99 5.22 -10.75
N PRO A 418 27.36 6.19 -11.60
CA PRO A 418 27.16 7.61 -11.31
C PRO A 418 25.69 8.02 -11.26
N THR A 419 24.77 7.18 -11.75
CA THR A 419 23.32 7.38 -11.68
C THR A 419 22.72 7.09 -10.30
N MET A 420 23.48 6.49 -9.39
CA MET A 420 22.97 6.08 -8.08
C MET A 420 22.58 7.29 -7.22
N GLU A 421 21.35 7.26 -6.73
CA GLU A 421 20.72 8.29 -5.90
C GLU A 421 20.46 7.80 -4.47
N VAL A 422 20.18 6.50 -4.30
CA VAL A 422 19.92 5.87 -2.99
C VAL A 422 20.85 4.69 -2.79
N LEU A 423 21.57 4.71 -1.67
CA LEU A 423 22.33 3.59 -1.17
C LEU A 423 21.93 3.33 0.28
N ASP A 424 21.18 2.26 0.49
CA ASP A 424 20.71 1.83 1.81
C ASP A 424 21.44 0.55 2.21
N LEU A 425 22.30 0.66 3.22
CA LEU A 425 23.06 -0.41 3.84
C LEU A 425 22.67 -0.58 5.31
N GLU A 426 21.60 0.06 5.79
CA GLU A 426 21.21 0.02 7.19
C GLU A 426 20.89 -1.41 7.63
N ASN A 427 21.50 -1.87 8.74
CA ASN A 427 21.16 -3.18 9.28
C ASN A 427 19.89 -3.11 10.14
N ASP A 428 19.24 -4.26 10.31
CA ASP A 428 18.11 -4.38 11.21
C ASP A 428 18.61 -4.32 12.68
N PRO A 429 18.09 -3.41 13.51
CA PRO A 429 18.42 -3.31 14.95
C PRO A 429 18.19 -4.61 15.74
N TYR A 430 17.31 -5.49 15.27
CA TYR A 430 16.91 -6.71 15.97
C TYR A 430 17.59 -7.97 15.42
N HIS A 431 18.48 -7.84 14.43
CA HIS A 431 19.23 -8.98 13.93
C HIS A 431 20.29 -9.44 14.94
N GLU A 432 20.43 -10.75 15.15
CA GLU A 432 21.44 -11.31 16.06
C GLU A 432 22.83 -10.74 15.77
N GLU A 433 23.61 -10.44 16.82
CA GLU A 433 24.94 -9.84 16.71
C GLU A 433 25.80 -10.66 15.72
N THR A 434 25.97 -10.13 14.51
CA THR A 434 26.93 -10.68 13.56
C THR A 434 28.23 -9.88 13.66
N ASP A 435 29.37 -10.57 13.78
CA ASP A 435 30.70 -9.94 13.69
C ASP A 435 31.00 -9.33 12.29
N LYS A 436 30.01 -9.29 11.38
CA LYS A 436 30.17 -8.95 9.96
C LYS A 436 29.48 -7.64 9.63
N GLN A 437 30.08 -6.55 10.09
CA GLN A 437 29.60 -5.18 9.89
C GLN A 437 30.67 -4.29 9.26
N ILE A 438 30.25 -3.15 8.72
CA ILE A 438 31.17 -2.13 8.20
C ILE A 438 31.83 -1.42 9.39
N LEU A 439 33.17 -1.45 9.45
CA LEU A 439 33.94 -0.83 10.53
C LEU A 439 34.50 0.55 10.19
N THR A 440 34.61 0.86 8.90
CA THR A 440 35.24 2.10 8.41
C THR A 440 34.79 2.47 7.00
N LEU A 441 34.79 3.77 6.70
CA LEU A 441 34.59 4.33 5.37
C LEU A 441 35.90 4.75 4.68
N LYS A 442 37.06 4.37 5.24
CA LYS A 442 38.36 4.67 4.64
C LYS A 442 38.48 4.07 3.23
N ASP A 443 38.98 4.87 2.29
CA ASP A 443 39.14 4.51 0.87
C ASP A 443 37.81 4.15 0.14
N VAL A 444 36.66 4.56 0.67
CA VAL A 444 35.36 4.38 0.02
C VAL A 444 35.09 5.53 -0.95
N ILE A 445 34.69 5.19 -2.18
CA ILE A 445 34.28 6.16 -3.19
C ILE A 445 32.76 6.07 -3.33
N LEU A 446 32.07 7.12 -2.90
CA LEU A 446 30.62 7.23 -3.04
C LEU A 446 30.23 7.76 -4.43
N PRO A 447 29.06 7.38 -4.99
CA PRO A 447 28.61 7.89 -6.27
C PRO A 447 28.33 9.40 -6.19
N PRO A 448 28.67 10.19 -7.21
CA PRO A 448 28.65 11.65 -7.17
C PRO A 448 27.25 12.27 -7.08
N ASN A 449 26.21 11.55 -7.53
CA ASN A 449 24.82 12.01 -7.53
C ASN A 449 23.99 11.47 -6.35
N LEU A 450 24.66 10.87 -5.35
CA LEU A 450 23.99 10.26 -4.21
C LEU A 450 23.16 11.31 -3.45
N LYS A 451 21.90 10.99 -3.17
CA LYS A 451 20.95 11.83 -2.43
C LYS A 451 20.64 11.24 -1.05
N VAL A 452 20.64 9.91 -0.92
CA VAL A 452 20.35 9.21 0.32
C VAL A 452 21.45 8.19 0.58
N LEU A 453 22.07 8.28 1.74
CA LEU A 453 23.00 7.28 2.25
C LEU A 453 22.55 6.85 3.64
N LYS A 454 22.29 5.55 3.81
CA LYS A 454 22.04 4.97 5.12
C LYS A 454 23.07 3.91 5.46
N LEU A 455 23.68 4.08 6.62
CA LEU A 455 24.73 3.24 7.20
C LEU A 455 24.44 3.03 8.70
N GLY A 456 23.17 3.03 9.09
CA GLY A 456 22.78 2.79 10.48
C GLY A 456 23.04 1.35 10.92
N TYR A 457 23.22 1.14 12.22
CA TYR A 457 23.38 -0.19 12.84
C TYR A 457 24.59 -0.99 12.30
N HIS A 458 25.72 -0.30 12.12
CA HIS A 458 27.04 -0.91 11.86
C HIS A 458 27.97 -0.66 13.05
N ALA A 459 29.25 -1.02 12.92
CA ALA A 459 30.27 -0.77 13.94
C ALA A 459 31.33 0.24 13.45
N ILE A 460 30.90 1.31 12.76
CA ILE A 460 31.80 2.35 12.28
C ILE A 460 32.34 3.14 13.47
N LYS A 461 33.67 3.14 13.67
CA LYS A 461 34.30 3.73 14.87
C LYS A 461 34.75 5.16 14.69
N SER A 462 35.16 5.51 13.48
CA SER A 462 35.57 6.88 13.15
C SER A 462 35.32 7.21 11.68
N ILE A 463 35.10 8.51 11.43
CA ILE A 463 35.08 9.09 10.10
C ILE A 463 36.07 10.25 10.09
N GLU A 464 37.17 10.07 9.36
CA GLU A 464 38.26 11.02 9.31
C GLU A 464 38.65 11.32 7.87
N ILE A 465 38.78 12.61 7.52
CA ILE A 465 39.21 13.06 6.20
C ILE A 465 38.32 12.44 5.11
N PHE A 466 37.02 12.72 5.20
CA PHE A 466 36.01 12.15 4.30
C PHE A 466 35.09 13.24 3.73
N ASP A 467 34.89 13.17 2.41
CA ASP A 467 34.05 14.10 1.67
C ASP A 467 32.76 13.40 1.22
N PHE A 468 31.63 13.85 1.77
CA PHE A 468 30.33 13.38 1.30
C PHE A 468 29.92 14.13 0.02
N PRO A 469 29.19 13.48 -0.92
CA PRO A 469 28.73 14.12 -2.16
C PRO A 469 27.91 15.40 -1.90
N GLN A 470 28.10 16.43 -2.73
CA GLN A 470 27.40 17.71 -2.60
C GLN A 470 25.88 17.61 -2.81
N THR A 471 25.43 16.55 -3.49
CA THR A 471 24.03 16.24 -3.77
C THR A 471 23.32 15.55 -2.61
N LEU A 472 24.05 15.09 -1.58
CA LEU A 472 23.50 14.30 -0.49
C LEU A 472 22.47 15.13 0.29
N ARG A 473 21.28 14.57 0.48
CA ARG A 473 20.13 15.20 1.18
C ARG A 473 19.83 14.51 2.50
N TYR A 474 20.08 13.21 2.61
CA TYR A 474 19.86 12.42 3.81
C TYR A 474 21.08 11.55 4.09
N LEU A 475 21.62 11.64 5.31
CA LEU A 475 22.70 10.81 5.80
C LEU A 475 22.31 10.20 7.14
N SER A 476 22.20 8.87 7.21
CA SER A 476 22.08 8.12 8.46
C SER A 476 23.39 7.40 8.78
N LEU A 477 23.94 7.69 9.94
CA LEU A 477 25.04 6.99 10.62
C LEU A 477 24.56 6.57 12.03
N ALA A 478 23.26 6.37 12.19
CA ALA A 478 22.63 6.09 13.47
C ALA A 478 23.14 4.76 14.06
N TYR A 479 23.18 4.66 15.38
CA TYR A 479 23.53 3.44 16.11
C TYR A 479 24.79 2.75 15.59
N ASN A 480 25.87 3.53 15.44
CA ASN A 480 27.22 3.03 15.19
C ASN A 480 28.08 3.14 16.47
N GLU A 481 29.34 2.75 16.39
CA GLU A 481 30.34 2.91 17.46
C GLU A 481 31.17 4.21 17.29
N LEU A 482 30.60 5.28 16.70
CA LEU A 482 31.38 6.47 16.37
C LEU A 482 31.92 7.13 17.64
N ARG A 483 33.25 7.31 17.68
CA ARG A 483 33.94 8.07 18.73
C ARG A 483 34.47 9.40 18.22
N VAL A 484 34.78 9.45 16.92
CA VAL A 484 35.45 10.59 16.29
C VAL A 484 34.84 10.85 14.91
N ILE A 485 34.43 12.09 14.69
CA ILE A 485 34.19 12.66 13.37
C ILE A 485 35.15 13.85 13.22
N ARG A 486 36.12 13.75 12.30
CA ARG A 486 37.18 14.75 12.15
C ARG A 486 37.48 15.09 10.70
N ASN A 487 37.61 16.38 10.39
CA ASN A 487 37.91 16.86 9.03
C ASN A 487 36.92 16.31 7.98
N VAL A 488 35.63 16.23 8.33
CA VAL A 488 34.57 15.73 7.45
C VAL A 488 33.87 16.88 6.75
N ARG A 489 33.75 16.80 5.42
CA ARG A 489 33.00 17.77 4.62
C ARG A 489 31.66 17.19 4.22
N PHE A 490 30.60 17.75 4.79
CA PHE A 490 29.22 17.46 4.40
C PHE A 490 28.83 18.28 3.15
N GLY A 491 27.97 17.72 2.31
CA GLY A 491 27.44 18.41 1.14
C GLY A 491 26.45 19.53 1.48
N ASN A 492 26.45 20.62 0.70
CA ASN A 492 25.56 21.78 0.93
C ASN A 492 24.07 21.51 0.63
N SER A 493 23.70 20.32 0.16
CA SER A 493 22.31 19.91 -0.04
C SER A 493 21.73 19.14 1.14
N LEU A 494 22.54 18.82 2.17
CA LEU A 494 22.16 17.92 3.25
C LEU A 494 21.02 18.53 4.07
N LYS A 495 19.89 17.83 4.18
CA LYS A 495 18.70 18.24 4.93
C LYS A 495 18.59 17.55 6.27
N THR A 496 18.90 16.25 6.30
CA THR A 496 18.84 15.44 7.51
C THR A 496 20.18 14.77 7.75
N LEU A 497 20.71 14.95 8.96
CA LEU A 497 21.89 14.25 9.47
C LEU A 497 21.48 13.47 10.72
N ASP A 498 21.58 12.15 10.65
CA ASP A 498 21.27 11.25 11.76
C ASP A 498 22.54 10.63 12.35
N LEU A 499 22.91 11.08 13.54
CA LEU A 499 24.01 10.58 14.36
C LEU A 499 23.49 9.96 15.67
N SER A 500 22.18 9.67 15.76
CA SER A 500 21.57 9.06 16.95
C SER A 500 22.26 7.75 17.34
N GLY A 501 22.16 7.33 18.60
CA GLY A 501 22.70 6.03 19.06
C GLY A 501 24.23 5.93 19.17
N ASN A 502 25.01 6.89 18.66
CA ASN A 502 26.47 6.94 18.85
C ASN A 502 26.80 7.51 20.23
N THR A 503 26.76 6.67 21.27
CA THR A 503 26.91 7.08 22.68
C THR A 503 28.33 7.54 23.02
N ASP A 504 29.34 7.04 22.32
CA ASP A 504 30.75 7.43 22.51
C ASP A 504 31.13 8.72 21.74
N LEU A 505 30.26 9.24 20.88
CA LEU A 505 30.54 10.44 20.08
C LEU A 505 30.32 11.70 20.91
N ILE A 506 31.41 12.31 21.36
CA ILE A 506 31.36 13.49 22.24
C ILE A 506 31.65 14.82 21.54
N SER A 507 32.32 14.84 20.38
CA SER A 507 32.63 16.07 19.65
C SER A 507 32.69 15.87 18.13
N LEU A 508 32.54 16.98 17.40
CA LEU A 508 32.76 17.06 15.95
C LEU A 508 33.96 17.96 15.69
N ASP A 509 35.10 17.37 15.33
CA ASP A 509 36.37 18.09 15.21
C ASP A 509 36.54 18.62 13.79
N ASN A 510 36.72 19.94 13.61
CA ASN A 510 36.94 20.57 12.30
C ASN A 510 35.94 20.09 11.22
N SER A 511 34.68 19.90 11.60
CA SER A 511 33.61 19.42 10.74
C SER A 511 32.39 20.33 10.92
N THR A 512 31.98 21.03 9.87
CA THR A 512 30.87 22.00 9.92
C THR A 512 29.60 21.37 9.37
N ILE A 513 28.52 21.41 10.15
CA ILE A 513 27.20 21.00 9.69
C ILE A 513 26.60 22.15 8.86
N PRO A 514 26.28 21.94 7.58
CA PRO A 514 25.88 23.02 6.68
C PRO A 514 24.53 23.63 7.06
N GLU A 515 24.30 24.88 6.65
CA GLU A 515 23.03 25.62 6.88
C GLU A 515 21.82 24.93 6.24
N SER A 516 22.05 24.08 5.24
CA SER A 516 21.01 23.31 4.59
C SER A 516 20.33 22.29 5.52
N VAL A 517 20.99 21.87 6.60
CA VAL A 517 20.47 20.86 7.54
C VAL A 517 19.33 21.46 8.34
N THR A 518 18.14 20.89 8.18
CA THR A 518 16.92 21.29 8.89
C THR A 518 16.53 20.30 9.98
N GLU A 519 17.10 19.09 9.96
CA GLU A 519 16.93 18.09 11.03
C GLU A 519 18.28 17.47 11.40
N LEU A 520 18.64 17.55 12.69
CA LEU A 520 19.82 16.93 13.26
C LEU A 520 19.38 16.01 14.40
N ARG A 521 19.76 14.74 14.31
CA ARG A 521 19.48 13.73 15.35
C ARG A 521 20.79 13.29 15.98
N VAL A 522 20.88 13.30 17.30
CA VAL A 522 22.14 13.05 18.04
C VAL A 522 21.89 12.26 19.32
N SER A 523 22.95 11.63 19.82
CA SER A 523 22.96 11.04 21.16
C SER A 523 22.95 12.13 22.26
N PRO A 524 22.44 11.83 23.46
CA PRO A 524 22.48 12.75 24.60
C PRO A 524 23.89 13.29 24.91
N GLN A 525 24.91 12.47 24.69
CA GLN A 525 26.31 12.76 25.01
C GLN A 525 26.93 13.83 24.11
N LEU A 526 26.45 13.96 22.87
CA LEU A 526 26.96 14.97 21.93
C LEU A 526 26.38 16.37 22.20
N ILE A 527 25.17 16.45 22.78
CA ILE A 527 24.42 17.70 22.96
C ILE A 527 25.23 18.81 23.67
N PRO A 528 25.90 18.55 24.82
CA PRO A 528 26.65 19.60 25.53
C PRO A 528 27.82 20.19 24.74
N ASN A 529 28.33 19.45 23.75
CA ASN A 529 29.50 19.81 22.95
C ASN A 529 29.12 20.24 21.52
N LEU A 530 27.83 20.41 21.22
CA LEU A 530 27.40 20.94 19.94
C LEU A 530 27.91 22.38 19.77
N PRO A 531 28.40 22.76 18.58
CA PRO A 531 28.82 24.13 18.32
C PRO A 531 27.71 25.16 18.57
N ALA A 532 28.07 26.33 19.09
CA ALA A 532 27.10 27.38 19.45
C ALA A 532 26.14 27.78 18.30
N TYR A 533 26.62 27.79 17.05
CA TYR A 533 25.79 28.12 15.88
C TYR A 533 24.66 27.10 15.64
N ILE A 534 24.84 25.83 16.05
CA ILE A 534 23.82 24.79 15.95
C ILE A 534 22.71 25.04 16.97
N ILE A 535 23.08 25.33 18.21
CA ILE A 535 22.13 25.67 19.28
C ILE A 535 21.35 26.93 18.90
N GLU A 536 22.00 27.94 18.32
CA GLU A 536 21.34 29.15 17.83
C GLU A 536 20.32 28.86 16.73
N ARG A 537 20.65 27.98 15.78
CA ARG A 537 19.72 27.55 14.72
C ARG A 537 18.50 26.84 15.29
N ALA A 538 18.69 25.98 16.29
CA ALA A 538 17.60 25.27 16.95
C ALA A 538 16.68 26.24 17.70
N ASN A 539 17.22 27.16 18.49
CA ASN A 539 16.45 28.18 19.21
C ASN A 539 15.66 29.11 18.28
N LYS A 540 16.14 29.35 17.06
CA LYS A 540 15.46 30.14 16.03
C LYS A 540 14.45 29.33 15.19
N GLY A 541 14.22 28.05 15.50
CA GLY A 541 13.32 27.18 14.72
C GLY A 541 13.81 26.85 13.30
N ARG A 542 15.08 27.14 12.98
CA ARG A 542 15.69 26.87 11.66
C ARG A 542 16.25 25.45 11.56
N LEU A 543 16.40 24.78 12.69
CA LEU A 543 16.89 23.41 12.82
C LEU A 543 16.04 22.68 13.85
N ILE A 544 15.52 21.51 13.51
CA ILE A 544 14.90 20.59 14.45
C ILE A 544 16.02 19.72 15.03
N LEU A 545 16.29 19.87 16.33
CA LEU A 545 17.22 19.01 17.07
C LEU A 545 16.43 17.91 17.78
N LYS A 546 16.70 16.65 17.43
CA LYS A 546 16.10 15.48 18.09
C LYS A 546 17.16 14.69 18.85
N GLN A 547 16.79 14.20 20.02
CA GLN A 547 17.62 13.35 20.86
C GLN A 547 17.13 11.91 20.74
N SER A 548 18.06 10.95 20.65
CA SER A 548 17.69 9.53 20.77
C SER A 548 17.27 9.19 22.20
N VAL A 549 16.16 8.47 22.36
CA VAL A 549 15.78 7.88 23.65
C VAL A 549 16.73 6.70 23.91
N SER A 550 17.29 6.59 25.12
CA SER A 550 18.11 5.43 25.48
C SER A 550 17.29 4.15 25.35
N GLU A 551 17.87 3.09 24.80
CA GLU A 551 17.31 1.72 24.74
C GLU A 551 17.23 1.08 26.13
N SER A 552 16.60 1.78 27.07
CA SER A 552 16.33 1.33 28.42
C SER A 552 14.87 1.58 28.72
N ASN A 553 13.98 0.95 27.95
CA ASN A 553 12.65 0.57 28.37
C ASN A 553 12.24 -0.67 27.58
N THR A 554 12.68 -1.81 28.09
CA THR A 554 11.90 -3.04 28.12
C THR A 554 10.42 -2.71 28.30
N PHE A 555 9.58 -3.08 27.34
CA PHE A 555 8.20 -3.46 27.65
C PHE A 555 8.07 -4.95 27.43
N ILE A 556 7.87 -5.61 28.57
CA ILE A 556 7.44 -6.99 28.73
C ILE A 556 5.99 -7.09 28.23
N ASN A 557 5.74 -8.10 27.39
CA ASN A 557 4.48 -8.68 26.91
C ASN A 557 3.46 -7.77 26.22
#